data_AF-A0A7S1XRN2-F1
#
_entry.id   AF-A0A7S1XRN2-F1
#
_cell.length_a   1.000
_cell.length_b   1.000
_cell.length_c   1.000
_cell.angle_alpha   90.00
_cell.angle_beta   90.00
_cell.angle_gamma   90.00
#
_symmetry.space_group_name_H-M   'P 1'
#
loop_
_entity.id
_entity.type
_entity.pdbx_description
1 polymer ?
#
loop_
_entity_poly.entity_id
_entity_poly.type
_entity_poly.pdbx_seq_one_letter_code
_entity_poly.pdbx_strand_id
1 'polypeptide(L)'
;GDPGSKARPRPSANRNPNLSPNPNPTLNPNPNPDPDAKPELWAFQPKRLGLTNQLLSLSDVIAWACELKASVAVEGLHASLFADLPTLVPVARFIDLPGLNARLRGDPLCGATQLLALDPHPHPNPRPEPQPQILTLTLTQPHPNPERQTPNPHLTPLLYNMMKLAVLAATATATAAAAALDVDDVRGEFYAWMGSYGKAYGHAAELEARFAAYESNRLLVAALNAEDNGATFELNHFADLTEAEFRRSVLMPPREHPRLERTRRPLPLGAPEAFDWRDAGAVTEVKDQAQFGTCWAFSTIGNVEGLWFNAGNDLVSLSVEQLVECSAEVDLSAKHADCSIFGGWPYLAMEDVIAAGGLRSDADMPYCIAEPLGTDANCLPCMPDGYSKELCGDHSDLYCFKNSTLGQGRDGLCKSDEGFTAKVSDWRAIDEDEGVIAKELVATGPLSVCLNAAKLSFYKSGIYDPKSCNPKDLDHGVLMVGYGAEDSQDYWILKNSWGKRWGEDGYFRLARGDGTCGINTAVTTAVV
;
A
#
# COMPACT_ATOMS: atom_id res chain seq x y z
N GLY A 1 4.56 66.78 38.73
CA GLY A 1 3.34 66.60 39.53
C GLY A 1 2.40 65.74 38.73
N ASP A 2 2.13 64.53 39.20
CA ASP A 2 0.99 63.69 38.79
C ASP A 2 -0.28 64.25 39.47
N PRO A 3 -1.52 64.07 38.96
CA PRO A 3 -2.21 62.77 39.08
C PRO A 3 -3.21 62.38 37.96
N GLY A 4 -3.30 61.08 37.68
CA GLY A 4 -4.47 60.28 38.14
C GLY A 4 -5.73 60.16 37.28
N SER A 5 -5.84 59.00 36.61
CA SER A 5 -6.94 57.99 36.66
C SER A 5 -8.43 58.37 36.40
N LYS A 6 -9.08 57.56 35.54
CA LYS A 6 -10.37 56.88 35.86
C LYS A 6 -10.69 55.73 34.88
N ALA A 7 -10.84 54.54 35.44
CA ALA A 7 -11.34 53.31 34.82
C ALA A 7 -12.87 53.16 34.98
N ARG A 8 -13.50 52.32 34.14
CA ARG A 8 -14.85 51.72 34.34
C ARG A 8 -15.04 50.48 33.42
N PRO A 9 -16.02 49.58 33.65
CA PRO A 9 -15.77 48.18 34.01
C PRO A 9 -16.44 47.11 33.11
N ARG A 10 -16.12 45.82 33.38
CA ARG A 10 -16.78 44.60 32.87
C ARG A 10 -18.21 44.42 33.42
N PRO A 11 -19.04 43.57 32.78
CA PRO A 11 -20.04 42.79 33.50
C PRO A 11 -19.86 41.27 33.35
N SER A 12 -19.97 40.57 34.48
CA SER A 12 -20.27 39.13 34.59
C SER A 12 -21.76 38.95 34.85
N ALA A 13 -22.39 37.89 34.32
CA ALA A 13 -23.68 37.42 34.82
C ALA A 13 -23.69 35.89 34.90
N ASN A 14 -23.93 35.42 36.11
CA ASN A 14 -24.05 34.04 36.55
C ASN A 14 -25.56 33.76 36.78
N ARG A 15 -26.11 32.62 36.33
CA ARG A 15 -27.42 32.10 36.79
C ARG A 15 -27.50 30.58 36.72
N ASN A 16 -27.67 29.96 37.90
CA ASN A 16 -28.45 28.74 38.18
C ASN A 16 -28.91 28.86 39.65
N PRO A 17 -30.03 28.27 40.17
CA PRO A 17 -30.15 26.80 40.34
C PRO A 17 -31.57 26.13 40.48
N ASN A 18 -31.58 24.78 40.39
CA ASN A 18 -32.33 23.72 41.12
C ASN A 18 -33.80 23.34 40.84
N LEU A 19 -34.05 22.04 40.51
CA LEU A 19 -34.50 20.96 41.45
C LEU A 19 -34.71 19.59 40.74
N SER A 20 -34.14 18.50 41.32
CA SER A 20 -34.28 17.07 40.96
C SER A 20 -35.50 16.39 41.65
N PRO A 21 -35.81 15.06 41.50
CA PRO A 21 -34.98 13.97 42.06
C PRO A 21 -34.91 12.64 41.25
N ASN A 22 -33.88 11.86 41.58
CA ASN A 22 -33.55 10.48 41.15
C ASN A 22 -34.52 9.43 41.76
N PRO A 23 -34.57 8.17 41.29
CA PRO A 23 -33.73 7.18 41.98
C PRO A 23 -33.14 6.03 41.12
N ASN A 24 -31.95 5.61 41.55
CA ASN A 24 -31.24 4.36 41.26
C ASN A 24 -32.13 3.09 41.37
N PRO A 25 -31.72 1.99 40.70
CA PRO A 25 -31.30 0.85 41.51
C PRO A 25 -30.04 0.13 41.02
N THR A 26 -29.09 -0.04 41.95
CA THR A 26 -28.28 -1.25 42.23
C THR A 26 -27.71 -2.07 41.05
N LEU A 27 -26.40 -1.92 40.81
CA LEU A 27 -25.54 -2.96 40.24
C LEU A 27 -24.96 -3.81 41.39
N ASN A 28 -25.16 -5.12 41.33
CA ASN A 28 -24.38 -6.13 42.06
C ASN A 28 -23.46 -6.84 41.04
N PRO A 29 -22.27 -7.32 41.43
CA PRO A 29 -21.15 -7.52 40.52
C PRO A 29 -21.08 -8.93 39.93
N ASN A 30 -20.37 -9.02 38.79
CA ASN A 30 -19.80 -10.22 38.18
C ASN A 30 -20.79 -11.17 37.46
N PRO A 31 -20.43 -11.58 36.23
CA PRO A 31 -19.86 -12.91 36.12
C PRO A 31 -18.57 -12.96 35.28
N ASN A 32 -17.66 -13.83 35.72
CA ASN A 32 -16.48 -14.32 35.02
C ASN A 32 -16.66 -14.42 33.49
N PRO A 33 -15.72 -13.92 32.67
CA PRO A 33 -15.56 -14.42 31.32
C PRO A 33 -14.94 -15.83 31.38
N ASP A 34 -15.58 -16.76 30.68
CA ASP A 34 -15.10 -18.11 30.40
C ASP A 34 -13.73 -18.04 29.67
N PRO A 35 -12.66 -18.66 30.20
CA PRO A 35 -11.34 -18.64 29.57
C PRO A 35 -11.21 -19.52 28.32
N ASP A 36 -12.26 -20.25 27.89
CA ASP A 36 -12.20 -21.19 26.77
C ASP A 36 -13.10 -20.87 25.55
N ALA A 37 -13.64 -19.64 25.45
CA ALA A 37 -14.43 -19.23 24.28
C ALA A 37 -13.55 -18.92 23.05
N LYS A 38 -13.39 -19.91 22.17
CA LYS A 38 -12.77 -19.74 20.84
C LYS A 38 -13.69 -18.93 19.91
N PRO A 39 -13.19 -17.93 19.14
CA PRO A 39 -14.01 -17.28 18.12
C PRO A 39 -14.23 -18.25 16.94
N GLU A 40 -15.50 -18.60 16.68
CA GLU A 40 -15.91 -19.22 15.42
C GLU A 40 -15.80 -18.18 14.29
N LEU A 41 -14.91 -18.41 13.34
CA LEU A 41 -14.86 -17.67 12.08
C LEU A 41 -16.06 -18.07 11.20
N TRP A 42 -17.05 -17.19 11.10
CA TRP A 42 -18.16 -17.35 10.18
C TRP A 42 -17.69 -17.20 8.73
N ALA A 43 -17.75 -18.32 7.99
CA ALA A 43 -17.60 -18.34 6.54
C ALA A 43 -18.75 -17.57 5.87
N PHE A 44 -18.42 -16.48 5.19
CA PHE A 44 -19.35 -15.76 4.33
C PHE A 44 -19.68 -16.60 3.09
N GLN A 45 -20.96 -16.94 2.91
CA GLN A 45 -21.47 -17.48 1.64
C GLN A 45 -21.87 -16.33 0.71
N PRO A 46 -21.36 -16.26 -0.54
CA PRO A 46 -21.88 -15.31 -1.51
C PRO A 46 -23.19 -15.81 -2.12
N LYS A 47 -24.24 -14.99 -1.98
CA LYS A 47 -25.47 -15.08 -2.77
C LYS A 47 -25.16 -14.87 -4.25
N ARG A 48 -25.71 -15.74 -5.10
CA ARG A 48 -25.63 -15.68 -6.57
C ARG A 48 -26.26 -14.39 -7.10
N LEU A 49 -25.49 -13.65 -7.88
CA LEU A 49 -25.98 -12.76 -8.93
C LEU A 49 -25.34 -13.21 -10.24
N GLY A 50 -26.19 -13.64 -11.19
CA GLY A 50 -25.77 -14.17 -12.46
C GLY A 50 -25.40 -13.07 -13.44
N LEU A 51 -24.21 -13.15 -14.00
CA LEU A 51 -23.81 -12.53 -15.26
C LEU A 51 -22.88 -13.51 -15.99
N THR A 52 -23.27 -13.87 -17.19
CA THR A 52 -22.60 -14.78 -18.12
C THR A 52 -21.37 -14.13 -18.73
N ASN A 53 -20.21 -14.79 -18.67
CA ASN A 53 -19.17 -14.76 -19.72
C ASN A 53 -18.23 -15.96 -19.56
N GLN A 54 -17.77 -16.45 -20.71
CA GLN A 54 -17.26 -17.81 -20.97
C GLN A 54 -16.07 -18.20 -20.10
N LEU A 55 -16.25 -19.24 -19.27
CA LEU A 55 -15.18 -19.99 -18.63
C LEU A 55 -14.60 -20.97 -19.65
N LEU A 56 -13.29 -20.88 -19.92
CA LEU A 56 -12.54 -21.96 -20.58
C LEU A 56 -12.72 -23.23 -19.76
N SER A 57 -13.04 -24.32 -20.46
CA SER A 57 -13.29 -25.61 -19.83
C SER A 57 -11.98 -26.26 -19.40
N LEU A 58 -12.03 -27.14 -18.40
CA LEU A 58 -10.86 -27.93 -17.95
C LEU A 58 -10.20 -28.72 -19.11
N SER A 59 -10.98 -29.06 -20.15
CA SER A 59 -10.50 -29.64 -21.40
C SER A 59 -9.61 -28.72 -22.22
N ASP A 60 -9.86 -27.41 -22.22
CA ASP A 60 -9.07 -26.42 -22.97
C ASP A 60 -7.69 -26.22 -22.32
N VAL A 61 -7.64 -26.30 -20.99
CA VAL A 61 -6.39 -26.26 -20.21
C VAL A 61 -5.55 -27.52 -20.42
N ILE A 62 -6.18 -28.69 -20.56
CA ILE A 62 -5.51 -29.96 -20.82
C ILE A 62 -4.99 -30.04 -22.27
N ALA A 63 -5.74 -29.51 -23.24
CA ALA A 63 -5.30 -29.42 -24.63
C ALA A 63 -4.04 -28.54 -24.78
N TRP A 64 -4.00 -27.40 -24.09
CA TRP A 64 -2.84 -26.50 -24.06
C TRP A 64 -1.60 -27.14 -23.40
N ALA A 65 -1.78 -27.88 -22.30
CA ALA A 65 -0.69 -28.59 -21.63
C ALA A 65 -0.11 -29.77 -22.46
N CYS A 66 -0.92 -30.37 -23.33
CA CYS A 66 -0.49 -31.43 -24.25
C CYS A 66 0.31 -30.88 -25.44
N GLU A 67 -0.03 -29.70 -25.96
CA GLU A 67 0.74 -29.02 -27.01
C GLU A 67 2.14 -28.60 -26.51
N LEU A 68 2.26 -28.16 -25.25
CA LEU A 68 3.56 -27.83 -24.63
C LEU A 68 4.50 -29.04 -24.53
N LYS A 69 3.98 -30.24 -24.25
CA LYS A 69 4.80 -31.47 -24.21
C LYS A 69 5.25 -31.94 -25.58
N ALA A 70 4.46 -31.70 -26.63
CA ALA A 70 4.83 -32.05 -28.00
C ALA A 70 6.00 -31.18 -28.50
N SER A 71 6.05 -29.90 -28.13
CA SER A 71 7.14 -29.00 -28.54
C SER A 71 8.47 -29.26 -27.81
N VAL A 72 8.45 -29.80 -26.60
CA VAL A 72 9.69 -30.12 -25.83
C VAL A 72 10.29 -31.48 -26.20
N ALA A 73 9.51 -32.39 -26.81
CA ALA A 73 9.96 -33.75 -27.15
C ALA A 73 10.65 -33.87 -28.52
N VAL A 74 10.72 -32.80 -29.33
CA VAL A 74 11.26 -32.85 -30.71
C VAL A 74 12.78 -32.64 -30.81
N GLU A 75 13.48 -32.22 -29.74
CA GLU A 75 14.94 -32.05 -29.74
C GLU A 75 15.71 -33.21 -29.07
N GLY A 76 15.47 -34.44 -29.52
CA GLY A 76 16.10 -35.66 -28.98
C GLY A 76 16.74 -36.56 -30.03
N LEU A 77 17.78 -36.09 -30.72
CA LEU A 77 18.61 -36.96 -31.60
C LEU A 77 20.10 -36.90 -31.21
N HIS A 78 20.53 -38.02 -30.59
CA HIS A 78 21.89 -38.59 -30.49
C HIS A 78 23.00 -37.82 -29.75
N ALA A 79 23.24 -38.24 -28.50
CA ALA A 79 24.46 -38.01 -27.74
C ALA A 79 25.61 -38.91 -28.25
N SER A 80 26.47 -38.36 -29.11
CA SER A 80 27.85 -38.83 -29.32
C SER A 80 28.70 -37.73 -29.96
N LEU A 81 28.85 -36.58 -29.30
CA LEU A 81 29.73 -35.50 -29.80
C LEU A 81 30.21 -34.49 -28.73
N PHE A 82 30.09 -34.81 -27.43
CA PHE A 82 30.65 -33.99 -26.35
C PHE A 82 31.59 -34.83 -25.47
N ALA A 83 32.73 -35.18 -26.05
CA ALA A 83 33.95 -35.42 -25.28
C ALA A 83 34.96 -34.43 -25.84
N ASP A 84 35.30 -33.43 -25.02
CA ASP A 84 36.42 -32.47 -25.14
C ASP A 84 35.98 -31.00 -25.07
N LEU A 85 35.85 -30.49 -23.83
CA LEU A 85 36.47 -29.24 -23.35
C LEU A 85 35.96 -28.90 -21.92
N PRO A 86 36.86 -28.59 -20.96
CA PRO A 86 36.49 -28.29 -19.58
C PRO A 86 36.33 -26.78 -19.38
N THR A 87 35.23 -26.37 -18.73
CA THR A 87 35.09 -25.27 -17.74
C THR A 87 33.66 -24.73 -17.82
N LEU A 88 32.85 -24.97 -16.78
CA LEU A 88 31.89 -24.04 -16.15
C LEU A 88 31.03 -24.84 -15.14
N VAL A 89 31.32 -24.63 -13.87
CA VAL A 89 30.45 -24.83 -12.68
C VAL A 89 29.93 -23.43 -12.32
N PRO A 90 28.76 -23.18 -11.67
CA PRO A 90 27.81 -24.04 -10.94
C PRO A 90 26.36 -23.93 -11.50
N VAL A 91 25.36 -24.73 -11.16
CA VAL A 91 24.51 -24.66 -9.95
C VAL A 91 23.55 -25.86 -10.03
N ALA A 92 23.67 -26.82 -9.11
CA ALA A 92 22.63 -27.81 -8.85
C ALA A 92 22.81 -28.34 -7.42
N ARG A 93 22.37 -27.57 -6.42
CA ARG A 93 22.10 -28.07 -5.08
C ARG A 93 20.88 -27.35 -4.49
N PHE A 94 20.00 -28.17 -3.90
CA PHE A 94 18.71 -27.87 -3.24
C PHE A 94 17.57 -27.60 -4.23
N ILE A 95 16.45 -28.34 -4.26
CA ILE A 95 15.70 -29.00 -3.19
C ILE A 95 15.22 -30.40 -3.63
N ASP A 96 15.56 -31.40 -2.81
CA ASP A 96 15.04 -32.76 -2.84
C ASP A 96 13.76 -32.78 -1.98
N LEU A 97 12.58 -32.97 -2.59
CA LEU A 97 11.31 -33.20 -1.87
C LEU A 97 10.78 -34.60 -2.26
N PRO A 98 10.90 -35.61 -1.37
CA PRO A 98 10.39 -36.94 -1.65
C PRO A 98 8.87 -36.95 -1.49
N GLY A 99 8.16 -36.71 -2.59
CA GLY A 99 6.69 -36.77 -2.63
C GLY A 99 6.04 -36.50 -3.99
N LEU A 100 6.72 -35.78 -4.89
CA LEU A 100 6.12 -35.36 -6.17
C LEU A 100 6.32 -36.37 -7.32
N ASN A 101 7.38 -37.18 -7.28
CA ASN A 101 7.68 -38.17 -8.32
C ASN A 101 6.84 -39.46 -8.26
N ALA A 102 6.00 -39.63 -7.24
CA ALA A 102 5.17 -40.83 -7.06
C ALA A 102 3.71 -40.67 -7.54
N ARG A 103 3.26 -39.46 -7.92
CA ARG A 103 1.89 -39.20 -8.39
C ARG A 103 1.76 -38.86 -9.88
N LEU A 104 2.85 -38.80 -10.65
CA LEU A 104 2.83 -38.50 -12.09
C LEU A 104 3.15 -39.69 -13.00
N ARG A 105 3.22 -40.91 -12.46
CA ARG A 105 3.47 -42.15 -13.24
C ARG A 105 2.21 -42.95 -13.60
N GLY A 106 1.01 -42.39 -13.44
CA GLY A 106 -0.20 -43.18 -13.67
C GLY A 106 -1.49 -42.39 -13.89
N ASP A 107 -1.51 -41.42 -14.80
CA ASP A 107 -2.77 -40.79 -15.23
C ASP A 107 -3.08 -41.06 -16.73
N PRO A 108 -4.26 -41.59 -17.10
CA PRO A 108 -4.56 -42.07 -18.46
C PRO A 108 -5.13 -40.99 -19.42
N LEU A 109 -5.07 -39.70 -19.05
CA LEU A 109 -5.86 -38.64 -19.67
C LEU A 109 -5.40 -38.15 -21.07
N CYS A 110 -4.38 -38.75 -21.68
CA CYS A 110 -3.99 -38.46 -23.07
C CYS A 110 -4.54 -39.49 -24.09
N GLY A 111 -5.49 -40.35 -23.70
CA GLY A 111 -6.04 -41.39 -24.56
C GLY A 111 -7.56 -41.35 -24.71
N ALA A 112 -8.00 -41.01 -25.94
CA ALA A 112 -9.24 -41.46 -26.59
C ALA A 112 -10.62 -40.92 -26.13
N THR A 113 -11.19 -40.13 -27.04
CA THR A 113 -12.58 -40.05 -27.52
C THR A 113 -13.54 -41.19 -27.10
N GLN A 114 -14.65 -40.88 -26.41
CA GLN A 114 -16.02 -41.37 -26.73
C GLN A 114 -17.12 -40.77 -25.84
N LEU A 115 -18.29 -40.57 -26.45
CA LEU A 115 -19.50 -39.90 -25.94
C LEU A 115 -20.40 -40.78 -25.03
N LEU A 116 -21.05 -40.09 -24.08
CA LEU A 116 -22.46 -40.18 -23.62
C LEU A 116 -22.96 -41.29 -22.65
N ALA A 117 -23.43 -40.81 -21.48
CA ALA A 117 -24.80 -40.89 -20.94
C ALA A 117 -25.04 -41.59 -19.57
N LEU A 118 -25.38 -40.75 -18.58
CA LEU A 118 -26.48 -40.77 -17.58
C LEU A 118 -26.69 -41.95 -16.60
N ASP A 119 -26.70 -41.59 -15.31
CA ASP A 119 -27.18 -42.25 -14.07
C ASP A 119 -28.73 -42.52 -14.07
N PRO A 120 -29.43 -43.21 -13.09
CA PRO A 120 -29.11 -43.44 -11.65
C PRO A 120 -29.57 -44.76 -10.91
N HIS A 121 -28.94 -45.06 -9.74
CA HIS A 121 -29.39 -45.68 -8.45
C HIS A 121 -30.23 -47.03 -8.37
N PRO A 122 -30.46 -47.69 -7.18
CA PRO A 122 -29.56 -48.37 -6.21
C PRO A 122 -30.00 -49.83 -5.75
N HIS A 123 -29.05 -50.70 -5.32
CA HIS A 123 -29.05 -51.94 -4.42
C HIS A 123 -30.22 -52.99 -4.40
N PRO A 124 -30.10 -54.28 -3.88
CA PRO A 124 -28.97 -55.05 -3.28
C PRO A 124 -28.75 -56.55 -3.72
N ASN A 125 -27.53 -57.11 -3.47
CA ASN A 125 -27.04 -58.51 -3.17
C ASN A 125 -27.73 -59.83 -3.67
N PRO A 126 -27.05 -61.03 -3.67
CA PRO A 126 -25.64 -61.42 -3.97
C PRO A 126 -25.44 -62.79 -4.75
N ARG A 127 -24.17 -63.08 -5.15
CA ARG A 127 -23.50 -64.38 -5.54
C ARG A 127 -23.69 -64.97 -6.97
N PRO A 128 -22.80 -65.86 -7.48
CA PRO A 128 -21.37 -66.17 -7.16
C PRO A 128 -20.41 -66.12 -8.40
N GLU A 129 -19.09 -66.22 -8.13
CA GLU A 129 -17.97 -66.38 -9.08
C GLU A 129 -18.09 -67.57 -10.06
N PRO A 130 -17.31 -67.55 -11.17
CA PRO A 130 -16.13 -68.42 -11.23
C PRO A 130 -14.83 -67.78 -11.77
N GLN A 131 -13.75 -68.47 -11.45
CA GLN A 131 -12.31 -68.14 -11.50
C GLN A 131 -11.63 -67.97 -12.89
N PRO A 132 -10.37 -67.45 -12.93
CA PRO A 132 -9.70 -66.94 -14.13
C PRO A 132 -8.83 -67.97 -14.87
N GLN A 133 -8.52 -67.71 -16.13
CA GLN A 133 -7.45 -68.39 -16.87
C GLN A 133 -6.32 -67.42 -17.23
N ILE A 134 -5.12 -67.76 -16.78
CA ILE A 134 -3.83 -67.13 -17.07
C ILE A 134 -3.17 -67.92 -18.20
N LEU A 135 -2.64 -67.24 -19.22
CA LEU A 135 -1.68 -67.82 -20.17
C LEU A 135 -0.49 -66.88 -20.36
N THR A 136 0.64 -67.31 -19.81
CA THR A 136 1.96 -66.71 -19.83
C THR A 136 2.74 -67.22 -21.05
N LEU A 137 3.46 -66.35 -21.76
CA LEU A 137 4.46 -66.77 -22.77
C LEU A 137 5.82 -66.12 -22.47
N THR A 138 6.78 -67.00 -22.24
CA THR A 138 8.19 -66.78 -21.85
C THR A 138 9.10 -66.44 -23.03
N LEU A 139 10.08 -65.56 -22.77
CA LEU A 139 11.23 -65.24 -23.62
C LEU A 139 12.31 -66.34 -23.59
N THR A 140 12.87 -66.70 -24.75
CA THR A 140 14.10 -67.49 -24.89
C THR A 140 15.13 -66.75 -25.74
N GLN A 141 16.40 -66.88 -25.33
CA GLN A 141 17.63 -66.20 -25.78
C GLN A 141 18.21 -66.70 -27.14
N PRO A 142 19.25 -66.02 -27.71
CA PRO A 142 19.53 -65.97 -29.16
C PRO A 142 20.70 -66.86 -29.64
N HIS A 143 20.79 -67.03 -30.98
CA HIS A 143 21.97 -67.50 -31.71
C HIS A 143 22.29 -66.58 -32.91
N PRO A 144 23.56 -66.40 -33.31
CA PRO A 144 23.94 -65.51 -34.42
C PRO A 144 24.22 -66.27 -35.73
N ASN A 145 23.95 -65.65 -36.88
CA ASN A 145 24.60 -65.97 -38.16
C ASN A 145 24.67 -64.70 -39.05
N PRO A 146 25.75 -64.45 -39.82
CA PRO A 146 25.96 -63.21 -40.55
C PRO A 146 25.68 -63.36 -42.05
N GLU A 147 25.13 -62.33 -42.69
CA GLU A 147 25.40 -62.07 -44.11
C GLU A 147 25.06 -60.60 -44.47
N ARG A 148 26.03 -59.91 -45.05
CA ARG A 148 25.95 -58.52 -45.55
C ARG A 148 25.35 -58.51 -46.96
N GLN A 149 24.38 -57.63 -47.20
CA GLN A 149 24.09 -57.09 -48.53
C GLN A 149 24.25 -55.57 -48.49
N THR A 150 25.07 -55.01 -49.41
CA THR A 150 25.39 -53.58 -49.51
C THR A 150 24.39 -52.84 -50.41
N PRO A 151 23.84 -51.66 -50.01
CA PRO A 151 23.02 -50.81 -50.88
C PRO A 151 23.84 -49.85 -51.79
N ASN A 152 23.21 -49.46 -52.91
CA ASN A 152 23.71 -48.74 -54.10
C ASN A 152 24.16 -47.27 -53.86
N PRO A 153 25.34 -46.81 -54.36
CA PRO A 153 25.99 -45.55 -53.94
C PRO A 153 25.49 -44.22 -54.57
N HIS A 154 24.42 -44.20 -55.38
CA HIS A 154 24.03 -42.99 -56.13
C HIS A 154 22.79 -42.22 -55.61
N LEU A 155 22.08 -42.72 -54.60
CA LEU A 155 20.91 -42.02 -54.00
C LEU A 155 21.22 -41.26 -52.70
N THR A 156 22.42 -41.41 -52.16
CA THR A 156 22.83 -40.86 -50.86
C THR A 156 23.21 -39.36 -50.85
N PRO A 157 23.88 -38.77 -51.86
CA PRO A 157 24.36 -37.38 -51.75
C PRO A 157 23.25 -36.34 -51.94
N LEU A 158 22.21 -36.65 -52.72
CA LEU A 158 21.10 -35.74 -53.02
C LEU A 158 20.12 -35.63 -51.84
N LEU A 159 19.78 -36.76 -51.22
CA LEU A 159 19.03 -36.80 -49.96
C LEU A 159 19.80 -36.15 -48.81
N TYR A 160 21.12 -36.36 -48.75
CA TYR A 160 21.98 -35.75 -47.72
C TYR A 160 22.06 -34.22 -47.84
N ASN A 161 22.15 -33.67 -49.06
CA ASN A 161 22.17 -32.23 -49.26
C ASN A 161 20.79 -31.57 -49.03
N MET A 162 19.69 -32.26 -49.36
CA MET A 162 18.33 -31.80 -49.05
C MET A 162 18.06 -31.81 -47.54
N MET A 163 18.51 -32.85 -46.82
CA MET A 163 18.46 -32.90 -45.35
C MET A 163 19.31 -31.79 -44.73
N LYS A 164 20.50 -31.50 -45.26
CA LYS A 164 21.32 -30.37 -44.79
C LYS A 164 20.64 -29.03 -44.97
N LEU A 165 20.03 -28.76 -46.13
CA LEU A 165 19.28 -27.52 -46.34
C LEU A 165 18.07 -27.42 -45.41
N ALA A 166 17.33 -28.53 -45.21
CA ALA A 166 16.19 -28.56 -44.29
C ALA A 166 16.63 -28.33 -42.83
N VAL A 167 17.75 -28.91 -42.41
CA VAL A 167 18.33 -28.70 -41.07
C VAL A 167 18.86 -27.28 -40.92
N LEU A 168 19.55 -26.71 -41.92
CA LEU A 168 20.02 -25.32 -41.91
C LEU A 168 18.88 -24.30 -41.91
N ALA A 169 17.78 -24.58 -42.63
CA ALA A 169 16.58 -23.74 -42.60
C ALA A 169 15.85 -23.84 -41.24
N ALA A 170 15.76 -25.05 -40.67
CA ALA A 170 15.17 -25.27 -39.35
C ALA A 170 15.99 -24.65 -38.22
N THR A 171 17.32 -24.67 -38.30
CA THR A 171 18.17 -24.01 -37.30
C THR A 171 18.17 -22.49 -37.46
N ALA A 172 18.05 -21.95 -38.67
CA ALA A 172 17.90 -20.51 -38.91
C ALA A 172 16.55 -19.96 -38.41
N THR A 173 15.45 -20.71 -38.57
CA THR A 173 14.15 -20.33 -37.99
C THR A 173 14.11 -20.54 -36.48
N ALA A 174 14.75 -21.58 -35.94
CA ALA A 174 14.85 -21.79 -34.50
C ALA A 174 15.73 -20.73 -33.80
N THR A 175 16.82 -20.28 -34.43
CA THR A 175 17.64 -19.16 -33.91
C THR A 175 16.94 -17.82 -34.02
N ALA A 176 16.16 -17.57 -35.09
CA ALA A 176 15.32 -16.38 -35.20
C ALA A 176 14.14 -16.39 -34.21
N ALA A 177 13.58 -17.57 -33.90
CA ALA A 177 12.53 -17.72 -32.90
C ALA A 177 13.07 -17.64 -31.46
N ALA A 178 14.26 -18.19 -31.19
CA ALA A 178 14.94 -18.07 -29.90
C ALA A 178 15.44 -16.64 -29.64
N ALA A 179 15.76 -15.88 -30.68
CA ALA A 179 16.04 -14.44 -30.59
C ALA A 179 14.78 -13.57 -30.43
N ALA A 180 13.58 -14.16 -30.43
CA ALA A 180 12.30 -13.47 -30.29
C ALA A 180 11.55 -13.82 -28.98
N LEU A 181 12.21 -14.48 -28.02
CA LEU A 181 11.68 -14.69 -26.66
C LEU A 181 12.31 -13.71 -25.69
N ASP A 182 12.11 -12.42 -25.94
CA ASP A 182 12.13 -11.40 -24.89
C ASP A 182 10.74 -11.42 -24.23
N VAL A 183 10.44 -12.49 -23.50
CA VAL A 183 9.29 -12.49 -22.60
C VAL A 183 9.85 -11.92 -21.31
N ASP A 184 9.55 -10.63 -21.05
CA ASP A 184 9.83 -10.00 -19.77
C ASP A 184 9.46 -10.98 -18.64
N ASP A 185 10.43 -11.41 -17.82
CA ASP A 185 10.17 -12.23 -16.64
C ASP A 185 9.60 -11.35 -15.51
N VAL A 186 8.40 -10.80 -15.76
CA VAL A 186 7.70 -9.90 -14.84
C VAL A 186 7.52 -10.55 -13.46
N ARG A 187 7.36 -11.87 -13.43
CA ARG A 187 7.23 -12.63 -12.18
C ARG A 187 8.55 -12.72 -11.42
N GLY A 188 9.68 -12.95 -12.11
CA GLY A 188 11.01 -12.84 -11.51
C GLY A 188 11.28 -11.45 -10.94
N GLU A 189 10.91 -10.40 -11.68
CA GLU A 189 11.03 -9.01 -11.22
C GLU A 189 10.15 -8.72 -9.99
N PHE A 190 8.93 -9.25 -9.94
CA PHE A 190 8.06 -9.14 -8.77
C PHE A 190 8.69 -9.79 -7.53
N TYR A 191 9.28 -10.98 -7.65
CA TYR A 191 9.96 -11.62 -6.52
C TYR A 191 11.21 -10.85 -6.08
N ALA A 192 11.95 -10.25 -7.01
CA ALA A 192 13.08 -9.37 -6.67
C ALA A 192 12.60 -8.10 -5.94
N TRP A 193 11.51 -7.49 -6.41
CA TRP A 193 10.85 -6.37 -5.76
C TRP A 193 10.35 -6.73 -4.34
N MET A 194 9.74 -7.90 -4.16
CA MET A 194 9.33 -8.37 -2.84
C MET A 194 10.52 -8.45 -1.88
N GLY A 195 11.65 -9.00 -2.35
CA GLY A 195 12.89 -9.07 -1.58
C GLY A 195 13.44 -7.70 -1.19
N SER A 196 13.37 -6.70 -2.07
CA SER A 196 13.90 -5.36 -1.80
C SER A 196 13.04 -4.55 -0.82
N TYR A 197 11.74 -4.88 -0.69
CA TYR A 197 10.80 -4.25 0.22
C TYR A 197 10.38 -5.13 1.40
N GLY A 198 11.02 -6.30 1.58
CA GLY A 198 10.72 -7.21 2.70
C GLY A 198 9.30 -7.79 2.67
N LYS A 199 8.67 -7.85 1.50
CA LYS A 199 7.28 -8.30 1.34
C LYS A 199 7.18 -9.81 1.42
N ALA A 200 6.22 -10.29 2.20
CA ALA A 200 5.85 -11.71 2.28
C ALA A 200 4.33 -11.83 2.40
N TYR A 201 3.75 -12.80 1.70
CA TYR A 201 2.30 -13.02 1.69
C TYR A 201 1.98 -14.40 2.22
N GLY A 202 0.95 -14.49 3.06
CA GLY A 202 0.68 -15.71 3.81
C GLY A 202 0.09 -16.82 2.96
N HIS A 203 -0.62 -16.47 1.87
CA HIS A 203 -1.44 -17.40 1.10
C HIS A 203 -1.24 -17.21 -0.41
N ALA A 204 -1.33 -18.30 -1.18
CA ALA A 204 -1.12 -18.27 -2.63
C ALA A 204 -2.09 -17.33 -3.37
N ALA A 205 -3.36 -17.27 -2.93
CA ALA A 205 -4.35 -16.36 -3.51
C ALA A 205 -3.98 -14.88 -3.30
N GLU A 206 -3.42 -14.54 -2.13
CA GLU A 206 -2.93 -13.19 -1.86
C GLU A 206 -1.69 -12.89 -2.72
N LEU A 207 -0.72 -13.80 -2.80
CA LEU A 207 0.46 -13.65 -3.63
C LEU A 207 0.10 -13.36 -5.10
N GLU A 208 -0.85 -14.11 -5.68
CA GLU A 208 -1.29 -13.90 -7.06
C GLU A 208 -2.06 -12.58 -7.23
N ALA A 209 -2.88 -12.17 -6.26
CA ALA A 209 -3.55 -10.86 -6.29
C ALA A 209 -2.54 -9.70 -6.23
N ARG A 210 -1.51 -9.82 -5.37
CA ARG A 210 -0.42 -8.84 -5.23
C ARG A 210 0.44 -8.78 -6.48
N PHE A 211 0.69 -9.93 -7.12
CA PHE A 211 1.36 -9.99 -8.42
C PHE A 211 0.55 -9.29 -9.52
N ALA A 212 -0.77 -9.51 -9.58
CA ALA A 212 -1.64 -8.84 -10.55
C ALA A 212 -1.69 -7.32 -10.35
N ALA A 213 -1.70 -6.86 -9.08
CA ALA A 213 -1.57 -5.43 -8.76
C ALA A 213 -0.21 -4.87 -9.20
N TYR A 214 0.88 -5.58 -8.92
CA TYR A 214 2.23 -5.22 -9.36
C TYR A 214 2.34 -5.08 -10.88
N GLU A 215 1.85 -6.07 -11.63
CA GLU A 215 1.83 -6.02 -13.09
C GLU A 215 1.01 -4.82 -13.61
N SER A 216 -0.17 -4.58 -13.04
CA SER A 216 -1.01 -3.44 -13.40
C SER A 216 -0.30 -2.11 -13.11
N ASN A 217 0.41 -2.01 -11.98
CA ASN A 217 1.13 -0.81 -11.58
C ASN A 217 2.38 -0.56 -12.43
N ARG A 218 3.06 -1.60 -12.95
CA ARG A 218 4.13 -1.43 -13.96
C ARG A 218 3.62 -0.70 -15.18
N LEU A 219 2.46 -1.12 -15.69
CA LEU A 219 1.82 -0.50 -16.86
C LEU A 219 1.37 0.93 -16.55
N LEU A 220 0.84 1.18 -15.34
CA LEU A 220 0.50 2.52 -14.89
C LEU A 220 1.71 3.44 -14.84
N VAL A 221 2.84 3.00 -14.26
CA VAL A 221 4.08 3.79 -14.20
C VAL A 221 4.60 4.09 -15.60
N ALA A 222 4.58 3.10 -16.51
CA ALA A 222 4.95 3.32 -17.91
C ALA A 222 4.04 4.35 -18.60
N ALA A 223 2.73 4.31 -18.33
CA ALA A 223 1.77 5.27 -18.86
C ALA A 223 2.01 6.69 -18.30
N LEU A 224 2.21 6.83 -16.99
CA LEU A 224 2.49 8.11 -16.33
C LEU A 224 3.79 8.74 -16.83
N ASN A 225 4.82 7.94 -17.09
CA ASN A 225 6.08 8.42 -17.66
C ASN A 225 5.98 8.76 -19.16
N ALA A 226 4.94 8.30 -19.85
CA ALA A 226 4.64 8.71 -21.23
C ALA A 226 3.77 9.98 -21.28
N GLU A 227 3.21 10.40 -20.14
CA GLU A 227 2.47 11.65 -19.99
C GLU A 227 3.43 12.82 -19.71
N ASP A 228 3.05 14.00 -20.22
CA ASP A 228 3.71 15.26 -19.88
C ASP A 228 3.04 15.86 -18.63
N ASN A 229 3.55 15.50 -17.45
CA ASN A 229 3.06 15.91 -16.13
C ASN A 229 4.19 16.47 -15.24
N GLY A 230 5.34 16.81 -15.83
CA GLY A 230 6.50 17.41 -15.16
C GLY A 230 7.26 16.52 -14.18
N ALA A 231 6.86 15.26 -13.99
CA ALA A 231 7.45 14.33 -13.04
C ALA A 231 7.83 12.98 -13.67
N THR A 232 8.73 12.27 -12.98
CA THR A 232 9.03 10.86 -13.26
C THR A 232 8.41 9.97 -12.18
N PHE A 233 8.09 8.75 -12.57
CA PHE A 233 7.42 7.76 -11.73
C PHE A 233 8.23 6.47 -11.70
N GLU A 234 8.23 5.80 -10.55
CA GLU A 234 8.86 4.51 -10.37
C GLU A 234 8.04 3.60 -9.46
N LEU A 235 8.21 2.29 -9.63
CA LEU A 235 7.64 1.32 -8.69
C LEU A 235 8.32 1.45 -7.33
N ASN A 236 7.52 1.57 -6.29
CA ASN A 236 7.97 1.65 -4.91
C ASN A 236 7.27 0.59 -4.03
N HIS A 237 7.30 0.76 -2.72
CA HIS A 237 6.71 -0.19 -1.76
C HIS A 237 5.18 -0.32 -1.84
N PHE A 238 4.49 0.54 -2.60
CA PHE A 238 3.06 0.45 -2.89
C PHE A 238 2.72 -0.33 -4.16
N ALA A 239 3.73 -0.88 -4.87
CA ALA A 239 3.51 -1.54 -6.15
C ALA A 239 2.58 -2.78 -6.06
N ASP A 240 2.39 -3.37 -4.89
CA ASP A 240 1.46 -4.48 -4.65
C ASP A 240 0.02 -4.06 -4.29
N LEU A 241 -0.28 -2.76 -4.28
CA LEU A 241 -1.61 -2.24 -4.00
C LEU A 241 -2.32 -1.84 -5.29
N THR A 242 -3.56 -2.28 -5.46
CA THR A 242 -4.44 -1.69 -6.47
C THR A 242 -4.74 -0.23 -6.12
N GLU A 243 -5.13 0.58 -7.11
CA GLU A 243 -5.55 1.98 -6.85
C GLU A 243 -6.68 2.07 -5.81
N ALA A 244 -7.63 1.12 -5.85
CA ALA A 244 -8.71 1.07 -4.87
C ALA A 244 -8.22 0.76 -3.46
N GLU A 245 -7.23 -0.15 -3.32
CA GLU A 245 -6.60 -0.42 -2.03
C GLU A 245 -5.82 0.79 -1.53
N PHE A 246 -4.96 1.38 -2.38
CA PHE A 246 -4.18 2.57 -2.03
C PHE A 246 -5.08 3.72 -1.55
N ARG A 247 -6.15 4.03 -2.29
CA ARG A 247 -7.10 5.08 -1.91
C ARG A 247 -7.86 4.77 -0.61
N ARG A 248 -8.10 3.50 -0.31
CA ARG A 248 -8.86 3.08 0.88
C ARG A 248 -8.00 2.99 2.14
N SER A 249 -6.74 2.57 2.02
CA SER A 249 -5.88 2.32 3.17
C SER A 249 -4.85 3.41 3.41
N VAL A 250 -4.24 4.00 2.38
CA VAL A 250 -3.15 4.98 2.52
C VAL A 250 -3.68 6.41 2.59
N LEU A 251 -4.74 6.71 1.82
CA LEU A 251 -5.35 8.04 1.79
C LEU A 251 -6.51 8.14 2.79
N MET A 252 -6.95 9.37 3.03
CA MET A 252 -8.21 9.64 3.73
C MET A 252 -9.38 9.49 2.73
N PRO A 253 -10.60 9.20 3.20
CA PRO A 253 -11.79 9.36 2.38
C PRO A 253 -11.83 10.79 1.81
N PRO A 254 -12.18 10.98 0.52
CA PRO A 254 -12.29 12.32 -0.04
C PRO A 254 -13.29 13.19 0.72
N ARG A 255 -12.90 14.42 1.02
CA ARG A 255 -13.73 15.37 1.76
C ARG A 255 -13.71 16.75 1.09
N GLU A 256 -14.81 17.48 1.23
CA GLU A 256 -14.87 18.88 0.82
C GLU A 256 -13.96 19.73 1.72
N HIS A 257 -13.35 20.76 1.14
CA HIS A 257 -12.51 21.68 1.90
C HIS A 257 -13.30 22.39 3.03
N PRO A 258 -12.70 22.60 4.22
CA PRO A 258 -13.37 23.31 5.31
C PRO A 258 -13.54 24.80 4.98
N ARG A 259 -14.64 25.39 5.44
CA ARG A 259 -14.90 26.84 5.31
C ARG A 259 -14.39 27.55 6.57
N LEU A 260 -13.08 27.76 6.62
CA LEU A 260 -12.42 28.34 7.79
C LEU A 260 -12.45 29.87 7.76
N GLU A 261 -12.56 30.51 8.93
CA GLU A 261 -12.35 31.94 9.05
C GLU A 261 -10.87 32.27 8.90
N ARG A 262 -10.53 33.06 7.88
CA ARG A 262 -9.14 33.36 7.51
C ARG A 262 -8.76 34.73 8.03
N THR A 263 -7.98 34.75 9.11
CA THR A 263 -7.50 36.00 9.71
C THR A 263 -6.39 36.60 8.87
N ARG A 264 -6.54 37.86 8.48
CA ARG A 264 -5.48 38.62 7.80
C ARG A 264 -4.61 39.33 8.83
N ARG A 265 -3.34 38.94 8.91
CA ARG A 265 -2.31 39.68 9.64
C ARG A 265 -1.38 40.40 8.66
N PRO A 266 -0.69 41.48 9.08
CA PRO A 266 0.37 42.06 8.28
C PRO A 266 1.50 41.05 8.07
N LEU A 267 1.85 40.81 6.80
CA LEU A 267 2.97 39.96 6.41
C LEU A 267 4.13 40.82 5.87
N PRO A 268 5.37 40.29 5.87
CA PRO A 268 6.50 40.96 5.24
C PRO A 268 6.18 41.43 3.82
N LEU A 269 6.69 42.61 3.44
CA LEU A 269 6.42 43.22 2.13
C LEU A 269 7.00 42.42 0.94
N GLY A 270 7.89 41.47 1.20
CA GLY A 270 8.41 40.55 0.19
C GLY A 270 8.75 39.20 0.82
N ALA A 271 8.48 38.12 0.07
CA ALA A 271 9.05 36.80 0.30
C ALA A 271 10.18 36.59 -0.73
N PRO A 272 11.25 35.84 -0.39
CA PRO A 272 12.28 35.47 -1.36
C PRO A 272 11.70 34.67 -2.53
N GLU A 273 12.44 34.58 -3.64
CA GLU A 273 12.02 33.81 -4.83
C GLU A 273 11.97 32.30 -4.58
N ALA A 274 12.85 31.80 -3.71
CA ALA A 274 12.84 30.43 -3.23
C ALA A 274 13.15 30.41 -1.73
N PHE A 275 12.60 29.42 -1.03
CA PHE A 275 12.81 29.22 0.39
C PHE A 275 12.59 27.76 0.78
N ASP A 276 13.40 27.25 1.72
CA ASP A 276 13.30 25.87 2.19
C ASP A 276 13.61 25.75 3.69
N TRP A 277 12.62 25.33 4.48
CA TRP A 277 12.77 25.13 5.92
C TRP A 277 13.68 23.94 6.28
N ARG A 278 13.97 23.03 5.34
CA ARG A 278 14.92 21.94 5.55
C ARG A 278 16.33 22.49 5.78
N ASP A 279 16.72 23.48 4.99
CA ASP A 279 18.04 24.14 5.10
C ASP A 279 18.18 24.94 6.39
N ALA A 280 17.06 25.42 6.93
CA ALA A 280 17.00 26.15 8.20
C ALA A 280 16.89 25.23 9.44
N GLY A 281 16.77 23.91 9.26
CA GLY A 281 16.68 22.94 10.36
C GLY A 281 15.32 22.91 11.07
N ALA A 282 14.25 23.47 10.48
CA ALA A 282 12.92 23.50 11.09
C ALA A 282 12.04 22.30 10.68
N VAL A 283 12.64 21.22 10.18
CA VAL A 283 11.93 20.05 9.66
C VAL A 283 12.59 18.78 10.21
N THR A 284 11.81 17.99 10.94
CA THR A 284 12.25 16.67 11.42
C THR A 284 12.42 15.68 10.26
N GLU A 285 12.92 14.48 10.55
CA GLU A 285 13.01 13.44 9.54
C GLU A 285 11.65 13.01 8.95
N VAL A 286 11.68 12.49 7.73
CA VAL A 286 10.49 11.88 7.12
C VAL A 286 10.13 10.61 7.88
N LYS A 287 8.87 10.56 8.32
CA LYS A 287 8.23 9.41 8.96
C LYS A 287 7.37 8.62 7.95
N ASP A 288 6.81 7.51 8.39
CA ASP A 288 5.98 6.61 7.57
C ASP A 288 4.65 6.31 8.27
N GLN A 289 3.54 6.65 7.63
CA GLN A 289 2.19 6.42 8.12
C GLN A 289 1.72 4.98 7.91
N ALA A 290 2.46 4.20 7.10
CA ALA A 290 2.09 2.89 6.59
C ALA A 290 0.76 2.92 5.80
N GLN A 291 -0.05 1.86 5.90
CA GLN A 291 -1.31 1.73 5.15
C GLN A 291 -2.52 2.18 5.97
N PHE A 292 -2.43 3.38 6.53
CA PHE A 292 -3.49 4.02 7.32
C PHE A 292 -3.68 5.48 6.92
N GLY A 293 -4.91 6.00 7.04
CA GLY A 293 -5.26 7.39 6.72
C GLY A 293 -4.88 8.38 7.81
N THR A 294 -3.66 8.31 8.36
CA THR A 294 -3.18 9.17 9.47
C THR A 294 -2.40 10.40 9.01
N CYS A 295 -2.32 10.67 7.70
CA CYS A 295 -1.57 11.80 7.13
C CYS A 295 -1.96 13.19 7.69
N TRP A 296 -3.21 13.37 8.11
CA TRP A 296 -3.67 14.58 8.81
C TRP A 296 -2.89 14.85 10.11
N ALA A 297 -2.60 13.80 10.88
CA ALA A 297 -1.84 13.90 12.12
C ALA A 297 -0.36 14.18 11.83
N PHE A 298 0.24 13.52 10.83
CA PHE A 298 1.61 13.82 10.40
C PHE A 298 1.78 15.27 9.90
N SER A 299 0.81 15.77 9.12
CA SER A 299 0.78 17.16 8.65
C SER A 299 0.73 18.14 9.83
N THR A 300 -0.11 17.86 10.83
CA THR A 300 -0.26 18.69 12.04
C THR A 300 1.01 18.69 12.87
N ILE A 301 1.54 17.51 13.19
CA ILE A 301 2.76 17.34 13.97
C ILE A 301 3.94 18.06 13.31
N GLY A 302 4.14 17.87 12.01
CA GLY A 302 5.23 18.53 11.29
C GLY A 302 5.15 20.06 11.33
N ASN A 303 3.94 20.64 11.37
CA ASN A 303 3.76 22.08 11.54
C ASN A 303 4.15 22.51 12.95
N VAL A 304 3.64 21.84 13.99
CA VAL A 304 3.99 22.20 15.37
C VAL A 304 5.49 22.03 15.64
N GLU A 305 6.12 20.96 15.14
CA GLU A 305 7.57 20.73 15.28
C GLU A 305 8.38 21.92 14.70
N GLY A 306 8.05 22.35 13.48
CA GLY A 306 8.75 23.45 12.83
C GLY A 306 8.50 24.81 13.50
N LEU A 307 7.27 25.08 13.95
CA LEU A 307 6.93 26.31 14.66
C LEU A 307 7.54 26.34 16.06
N TRP A 308 7.59 25.21 16.76
CA TRP A 308 8.24 25.07 18.06
C TRP A 308 9.73 25.39 17.98
N PHE A 309 10.41 24.88 16.95
CA PHE A 309 11.79 25.23 16.65
C PHE A 309 11.95 26.72 16.33
N ASN A 310 11.09 27.27 15.46
CA ASN A 310 11.17 28.69 15.08
C ASN A 310 10.87 29.65 16.24
N ALA A 311 10.14 29.20 17.28
CA ALA A 311 9.95 29.94 18.53
C ALA A 311 11.22 29.97 19.43
N GLY A 312 12.32 29.35 19.02
CA GLY A 312 13.61 29.35 19.71
C GLY A 312 13.85 28.14 20.62
N ASN A 313 13.05 27.09 20.47
CA ASN A 313 13.26 25.82 21.18
C ASN A 313 14.08 24.85 20.32
N ASP A 314 14.53 23.74 20.94
CA ASP A 314 15.17 22.66 20.20
C ASP A 314 14.17 21.97 19.26
N LEU A 315 14.65 21.57 18.07
CA LEU A 315 13.86 20.75 17.16
C LEU A 315 13.64 19.38 17.83
N VAL A 316 12.39 19.01 18.00
CA VAL A 316 11.99 17.78 18.67
C VAL A 316 10.98 17.05 17.82
N SER A 317 11.08 15.72 17.75
CA SER A 317 10.04 14.93 17.10
C SER A 317 8.88 14.69 18.06
N LEU A 318 7.66 15.05 17.64
CA LEU A 318 6.44 14.97 18.43
C LEU A 318 5.61 13.74 18.05
N SER A 319 4.75 13.31 18.97
CA SER A 319 3.96 12.10 18.85
C SER A 319 2.80 12.27 17.88
N VAL A 320 2.86 11.57 16.75
CA VAL A 320 1.72 11.39 15.84
C VAL A 320 0.66 10.48 16.46
N GLU A 321 1.11 9.46 17.20
CA GLU A 321 0.24 8.50 17.89
C GLU A 321 -0.74 9.20 18.84
N GLN A 322 -0.30 10.27 19.53
CA GLN A 322 -1.16 11.04 20.42
C GLN A 322 -2.41 11.55 19.68
N LEU A 323 -2.26 12.17 18.51
CA LEU A 323 -3.42 12.65 17.75
C LEU A 323 -4.30 11.49 17.28
N VAL A 324 -3.68 10.40 16.83
CA VAL A 324 -4.39 9.21 16.32
C VAL A 324 -5.22 8.50 17.40
N GLU A 325 -4.72 8.42 18.64
CA GLU A 325 -5.39 7.76 19.77
C GLU A 325 -6.25 8.70 20.64
N CYS A 326 -5.99 10.00 20.65
CA CYS A 326 -6.62 10.94 21.57
C CYS A 326 -7.63 11.90 20.92
N SER A 327 -7.39 12.34 19.68
CA SER A 327 -8.28 13.35 19.05
C SER A 327 -9.60 12.75 18.60
N ALA A 328 -10.68 13.19 19.23
CA ALA A 328 -12.06 12.92 18.83
C ALA A 328 -12.80 14.20 18.38
N GLU A 329 -12.06 15.22 17.96
CA GLU A 329 -12.64 16.52 17.64
C GLU A 329 -13.61 16.47 16.47
N VAL A 330 -14.69 17.26 16.57
CA VAL A 330 -15.79 17.29 15.59
C VAL A 330 -16.20 18.73 15.27
N ASP A 331 -16.35 19.02 13.99
CA ASP A 331 -17.07 20.19 13.49
C ASP A 331 -18.36 19.72 12.82
N LEU A 332 -19.47 19.78 13.57
CA LEU A 332 -20.79 19.39 13.09
C LEU A 332 -21.31 20.30 11.96
N SER A 333 -20.84 21.55 11.88
CA SER A 333 -21.28 22.49 10.85
C SER A 333 -20.69 22.15 9.49
N ALA A 334 -19.43 21.71 9.47
CA ALA A 334 -18.74 21.22 8.29
C ALA A 334 -18.90 19.70 8.07
N LYS A 335 -19.48 18.98 9.04
CA LYS A 335 -19.53 17.50 9.08
C LYS A 335 -18.13 16.88 9.01
N HIS A 336 -17.20 17.49 9.73
CA HIS A 336 -15.82 17.06 9.81
C HIS A 336 -15.56 16.43 11.18
N ALA A 337 -14.68 15.43 11.19
CA ALA A 337 -14.24 14.78 12.42
C ALA A 337 -12.82 14.23 12.22
N ASP A 338 -12.09 14.18 13.33
CA ASP A 338 -10.89 13.35 13.45
C ASP A 338 -11.32 11.91 13.73
N CYS A 339 -10.92 11.02 12.84
CA CYS A 339 -11.38 9.64 12.75
C CYS A 339 -10.25 8.66 12.98
N SER A 340 -9.29 9.00 13.86
CA SER A 340 -8.12 8.16 14.16
C SER A 340 -7.40 7.76 12.86
N ILE A 341 -7.23 6.46 12.61
CA ILE A 341 -6.59 5.89 11.42
C ILE A 341 -7.39 6.01 10.11
N PHE A 342 -8.61 6.55 10.14
CA PHE A 342 -9.51 6.66 8.97
C PHE A 342 -9.57 8.08 8.37
N GLY A 343 -8.71 8.98 8.83
CA GLY A 343 -8.64 10.36 8.36
C GLY A 343 -8.98 11.37 9.45
N GLY A 344 -8.80 12.65 9.12
CA GLY A 344 -8.97 13.75 10.05
C GLY A 344 -8.59 15.06 9.39
N TRP A 345 -8.45 16.11 10.17
CA TRP A 345 -8.15 17.44 9.66
C TRP A 345 -7.11 18.16 10.51
N PRO A 346 -6.11 18.81 9.90
CA PRO A 346 -5.12 19.53 10.68
C PRO A 346 -5.68 20.61 11.61
N TYR A 347 -6.75 21.31 11.24
CA TYR A 347 -7.35 22.32 12.13
C TYR A 347 -8.04 21.71 13.36
N LEU A 348 -8.74 20.57 13.20
CA LEU A 348 -9.36 19.86 14.33
C LEU A 348 -8.29 19.26 15.25
N ALA A 349 -7.22 18.73 14.65
CA ALA A 349 -6.07 18.26 15.40
C ALA A 349 -5.43 19.36 16.25
N MET A 350 -5.34 20.60 15.74
CA MET A 350 -4.86 21.74 16.51
C MET A 350 -5.80 22.10 17.67
N GLU A 351 -7.12 22.04 17.46
CA GLU A 351 -8.11 22.23 18.55
C GLU A 351 -7.93 21.18 19.65
N ASP A 352 -7.72 19.91 19.28
CA ASP A 352 -7.45 18.82 20.23
C ASP A 352 -6.17 19.10 21.03
N VAL A 353 -5.08 19.51 20.37
CA VAL A 353 -3.82 19.84 21.06
C VAL A 353 -3.99 20.98 22.06
N ILE A 354 -4.75 22.02 21.70
CA ILE A 354 -5.06 23.14 22.60
C ILE A 354 -5.87 22.65 23.79
N ALA A 355 -6.90 21.81 23.56
CA ALA A 355 -7.75 21.25 24.59
C ALA A 355 -7.00 20.30 25.53
N ALA A 356 -6.11 19.46 24.98
CA ALA A 356 -5.25 18.54 25.72
C ALA A 356 -4.16 19.26 26.54
N GLY A 357 -3.77 20.47 26.13
CA GLY A 357 -2.76 21.30 26.81
C GLY A 357 -1.33 21.09 26.33
N GLY A 358 -1.11 20.29 25.29
CA GLY A 358 0.18 20.09 24.64
C GLY A 358 0.34 18.77 23.88
N LEU A 359 1.53 18.59 23.31
CA LEU A 359 1.96 17.39 22.59
C LEU A 359 3.15 16.72 23.29
N ARG A 360 3.12 15.40 23.38
CA ARG A 360 4.24 14.55 23.83
C ARG A 360 5.29 14.41 22.74
N SER A 361 6.50 14.04 23.13
CA SER A 361 7.52 13.62 22.18
C SER A 361 7.16 12.27 21.55
N ASP A 362 7.65 12.02 20.34
CA ASP A 362 7.55 10.71 19.69
C ASP A 362 8.25 9.61 20.52
N ALA A 363 9.28 9.98 21.30
CA ALA A 363 9.96 9.03 22.19
C ALA A 363 9.07 8.58 23.36
N ASP A 364 8.23 9.48 23.88
CA ASP A 364 7.32 9.18 25.00
C ASP A 364 6.06 8.44 24.53
N MET A 365 5.62 8.70 23.30
CA MET A 365 4.45 8.06 22.70
C MET A 365 4.71 7.75 21.21
N PRO A 366 5.50 6.70 20.91
CA PRO A 366 5.93 6.38 19.55
C PRO A 366 4.78 5.97 18.64
N TYR A 367 4.89 6.34 17.37
CA TYR A 367 3.96 5.88 16.33
C TYR A 367 4.08 4.38 16.13
N CYS A 368 3.05 3.65 16.54
CA CYS A 368 3.21 2.22 16.77
C CYS A 368 3.02 1.36 15.52
N ILE A 369 2.59 1.98 14.42
CA ILE A 369 2.27 1.31 13.15
C ILE A 369 3.39 1.44 12.09
N ALA A 370 4.43 2.25 12.31
CA ALA A 370 5.48 2.48 11.31
C ALA A 370 6.42 1.28 11.10
N GLU A 371 6.95 1.19 9.87
CA GLU A 371 8.01 0.27 9.44
C GLU A 371 9.41 0.68 9.97
N PRO A 372 10.41 -0.23 10.08
CA PRO A 372 10.44 -1.59 9.53
C PRO A 372 9.79 -2.58 10.51
N LEU A 373 8.55 -2.96 10.23
CA LEU A 373 7.59 -3.58 11.14
C LEU A 373 7.47 -2.81 12.45
N GLY A 374 6.24 -2.42 12.79
CA GLY A 374 5.91 -2.02 14.15
C GLY A 374 6.63 -2.96 15.11
N THR A 375 7.35 -2.39 16.07
CA THR A 375 8.10 -3.18 17.07
C THR A 375 7.21 -4.21 17.74
N ASP A 376 5.89 -4.03 17.63
CA ASP A 376 4.87 -5.05 17.72
C ASP A 376 4.05 -5.15 16.41
N ALA A 377 4.16 -6.26 15.68
CA ALA A 377 3.25 -6.61 14.56
C ALA A 377 1.76 -6.74 14.98
N ASN A 378 1.47 -6.46 16.25
CA ASN A 378 0.16 -6.43 16.88
C ASN A 378 -0.21 -5.04 17.41
N CYS A 379 0.46 -3.95 17.01
CA CYS A 379 0.01 -2.62 17.41
C CYS A 379 -1.00 -2.05 16.41
N LEU A 380 -2.25 -1.89 16.87
CA LEU A 380 -3.29 -1.12 16.18
C LEU A 380 -3.80 -0.07 17.16
N PRO A 381 -3.72 1.23 16.82
CA PRO A 381 -4.18 2.33 17.65
C PRO A 381 -5.63 2.14 18.06
N CYS A 382 -5.95 2.63 19.24
CA CYS A 382 -7.28 2.56 19.77
C CYS A 382 -8.06 3.80 19.39
N MET A 383 -9.32 3.61 18.99
CA MET A 383 -10.20 4.75 18.74
C MET A 383 -10.35 5.59 20.02
N PRO A 384 -10.32 6.92 19.91
CA PRO A 384 -10.41 7.82 21.05
C PRO A 384 -11.77 7.75 21.74
N ASP A 385 -11.78 8.04 23.05
CA ASP A 385 -13.02 8.32 23.78
C ASP A 385 -13.73 9.52 23.11
N GLY A 386 -14.95 9.32 22.60
CA GLY A 386 -15.70 10.36 21.88
C GLY A 386 -15.74 10.19 20.35
N TYR A 387 -15.07 9.17 19.81
CA TYR A 387 -15.08 8.84 18.37
C TYR A 387 -16.48 8.90 17.74
N SER A 388 -16.64 9.72 16.71
CA SER A 388 -17.93 9.95 16.04
C SER A 388 -18.23 8.88 15.00
N LYS A 389 -18.96 7.82 15.39
CA LYS A 389 -19.43 6.78 14.45
C LYS A 389 -20.30 7.33 13.32
N GLU A 390 -21.01 8.43 13.55
CA GLU A 390 -21.87 9.07 12.54
C GLU A 390 -21.05 9.68 11.40
N LEU A 391 -19.95 10.37 11.74
CA LEU A 391 -19.12 11.06 10.76
C LEU A 391 -17.98 10.19 10.22
N CYS A 392 -17.44 9.31 11.06
CA CYS A 392 -16.28 8.48 10.74
C CYS A 392 -16.64 7.05 10.30
N GLY A 393 -17.91 6.65 10.40
CA GLY A 393 -18.33 5.28 10.21
C GLY A 393 -18.11 4.41 11.46
N ASP A 394 -18.90 3.34 11.57
CA ASP A 394 -18.75 2.37 12.67
C ASP A 394 -17.64 1.38 12.33
N HIS A 395 -16.51 1.55 13.02
CA HIS A 395 -15.33 0.70 12.95
C HIS A 395 -15.10 -0.07 14.26
N SER A 396 -16.14 -0.31 15.04
CA SER A 396 -16.03 -1.09 16.28
C SER A 396 -15.66 -2.56 16.08
N ASP A 397 -15.74 -3.05 14.84
CA ASP A 397 -15.20 -4.33 14.41
C ASP A 397 -13.66 -4.33 14.26
N LEU A 398 -13.05 -3.14 14.12
CA LEU A 398 -11.61 -2.99 14.07
C LEU A 398 -11.06 -2.95 15.50
N TYR A 399 -10.24 -3.96 15.82
CA TYR A 399 -9.83 -4.24 17.19
C TYR A 399 -8.57 -3.46 17.60
N CYS A 400 -8.76 -2.56 18.55
CA CYS A 400 -7.71 -1.91 19.33
C CYS A 400 -6.89 -2.92 20.15
N PHE A 401 -5.56 -2.91 20.00
CA PHE A 401 -4.68 -3.74 20.83
C PHE A 401 -4.22 -2.98 22.08
N LYS A 402 -5.13 -2.86 23.07
CA LYS A 402 -4.92 -2.06 24.30
C LYS A 402 -3.59 -2.29 25.03
N ASN A 403 -3.03 -3.49 24.97
CA ASN A 403 -1.78 -3.80 25.66
C ASN A 403 -0.53 -3.26 24.94
N SER A 404 -0.66 -2.93 23.65
CA SER A 404 0.42 -2.45 22.79
C SER A 404 0.37 -0.94 22.55
N THR A 405 -0.78 -0.29 22.80
CA THR A 405 -0.95 1.15 22.62
C THR A 405 -0.80 1.90 23.94
N LEU A 406 -0.39 3.17 23.88
CA LEU A 406 -0.06 3.97 25.07
C LEU A 406 -1.14 5.01 25.41
N GLY A 407 -1.90 5.47 24.41
CA GLY A 407 -2.91 6.51 24.54
C GLY A 407 -4.15 6.05 25.30
N GLN A 408 -5.04 5.32 24.62
CA GLN A 408 -6.24 4.71 25.25
C GLN A 408 -5.95 3.33 25.86
N GLY A 409 -4.76 2.79 25.58
CA GLY A 409 -4.33 1.46 25.98
C GLY A 409 -3.69 1.38 27.36
N ARG A 410 -2.46 0.87 27.40
CA ARG A 410 -1.74 0.40 28.59
C ARG A 410 -1.55 1.49 29.65
N ASP A 411 -1.16 2.69 29.21
CA ASP A 411 -0.68 3.75 30.08
C ASP A 411 -1.72 4.88 30.24
N GLY A 412 -2.80 4.88 29.45
CA GLY A 412 -3.89 5.85 29.56
C GLY A 412 -3.45 7.29 29.29
N LEU A 413 -2.43 7.49 28.44
CA LEU A 413 -1.77 8.79 28.25
C LEU A 413 -2.70 9.88 27.70
N CYS A 414 -3.79 9.53 27.02
CA CYS A 414 -4.80 10.50 26.57
C CYS A 414 -5.55 11.18 27.73
N LYS A 415 -5.46 10.63 28.95
CA LYS A 415 -6.13 11.16 30.16
C LYS A 415 -5.18 11.92 31.08
N SER A 416 -3.90 12.03 30.70
CA SER A 416 -2.85 12.67 31.48
C SER A 416 -2.52 14.05 30.92
N ASP A 417 -2.46 15.05 31.80
CA ASP A 417 -2.05 16.43 31.51
C ASP A 417 -0.55 16.70 31.79
N GLU A 418 0.22 15.64 32.07
CA GLU A 418 1.66 15.72 32.35
C GLU A 418 2.50 15.15 31.20
N GLY A 419 3.76 15.60 31.07
CA GLY A 419 4.73 15.03 30.12
C GLY A 419 4.63 15.57 28.69
N PHE A 420 4.01 16.73 28.51
CA PHE A 420 4.03 17.44 27.23
C PHE A 420 5.40 18.08 26.96
N THR A 421 5.86 17.96 25.72
CA THR A 421 7.11 18.48 25.19
C THR A 421 6.92 19.80 24.45
N ALA A 422 5.82 19.95 23.71
CA ALA A 422 5.48 21.18 22.98
C ALA A 422 4.05 21.62 23.31
N LYS A 423 3.75 22.91 23.11
CA LYS A 423 2.43 23.49 23.34
C LYS A 423 2.02 24.37 22.18
N VAL A 424 0.72 24.40 21.94
CA VAL A 424 0.06 25.29 20.98
C VAL A 424 -0.93 26.14 21.76
N SER A 425 -0.94 27.44 21.49
CA SER A 425 -1.82 28.41 22.16
C SER A 425 -3.06 28.76 21.34
N ASP A 426 -2.97 28.64 20.01
CA ASP A 426 -4.01 28.98 19.04
C ASP A 426 -3.62 28.37 17.67
N TRP A 427 -4.48 28.46 16.67
CA TRP A 427 -4.16 28.11 15.29
C TRP A 427 -4.84 29.08 14.31
N ARG A 428 -4.41 29.08 13.05
CA ARG A 428 -4.95 29.98 12.03
C ARG A 428 -5.11 29.29 10.69
N ALA A 429 -6.20 29.59 10.00
CA ALA A 429 -6.35 29.35 8.58
C ALA A 429 -5.74 30.49 7.75
N ILE A 430 -5.04 30.12 6.67
CA ILE A 430 -4.35 31.07 5.79
C ILE A 430 -5.24 31.38 4.57
N ASP A 431 -5.04 32.56 3.98
CA ASP A 431 -5.69 32.97 2.72
C ASP A 431 -5.38 31.96 1.59
N GLU A 432 -6.28 31.81 0.63
CA GLU A 432 -6.12 30.88 -0.51
C GLU A 432 -5.16 31.43 -1.57
N ASP A 433 -4.81 32.72 -1.48
CA ASP A 433 -3.79 33.34 -2.32
C ASP A 433 -2.42 32.71 -2.03
N GLU A 434 -1.86 32.02 -3.03
CA GLU A 434 -0.58 31.33 -2.90
C GLU A 434 0.61 32.27 -2.62
N GLY A 435 0.51 33.55 -3.00
CA GLY A 435 1.49 34.57 -2.63
C GLY A 435 1.41 34.95 -1.15
N VAL A 436 0.21 34.92 -0.55
CA VAL A 436 0.01 35.04 0.90
C VAL A 436 0.52 33.80 1.62
N ILE A 437 0.25 32.60 1.10
CA ILE A 437 0.75 31.34 1.65
C ILE A 437 2.28 31.32 1.68
N ALA A 438 2.95 31.69 0.58
CA ALA A 438 4.41 31.77 0.52
C ALA A 438 4.98 32.76 1.56
N LYS A 439 4.34 33.93 1.74
CA LYS A 439 4.75 34.91 2.75
C LYS A 439 4.54 34.39 4.18
N GLU A 440 3.44 33.69 4.42
CA GLU A 440 3.16 33.10 5.73
C GLU A 440 4.16 31.98 6.05
N LEU A 441 4.47 31.11 5.08
CA LEU A 441 5.47 30.06 5.22
C LEU A 441 6.81 30.62 5.67
N VAL A 442 7.29 31.69 5.01
CA VAL A 442 8.58 32.33 5.35
C VAL A 442 8.52 33.05 6.70
N ALA A 443 7.38 33.66 7.03
CA ALA A 443 7.22 34.42 8.26
C ALA A 443 7.04 33.56 9.51
N THR A 444 6.46 32.37 9.38
CA THR A 444 6.02 31.56 10.53
C THR A 444 6.75 30.24 10.65
N GLY A 445 6.95 29.51 9.55
CA GLY A 445 7.38 28.11 9.59
C GLY A 445 6.69 27.25 8.54
N PRO A 446 6.97 25.95 8.51
CA PRO A 446 6.24 24.98 7.69
C PRO A 446 4.72 25.07 7.93
N LEU A 447 3.89 24.79 6.92
CA LEU A 447 2.43 24.90 7.00
C LEU A 447 1.74 23.55 6.77
N SER A 448 0.72 23.23 7.57
CA SER A 448 -0.13 22.06 7.32
C SER A 448 -1.07 22.34 6.16
N VAL A 449 -1.10 21.45 5.16
CA VAL A 449 -1.93 21.60 3.96
C VAL A 449 -2.59 20.28 3.59
N CYS A 450 -3.71 20.34 2.87
CA CYS A 450 -4.35 19.18 2.28
C CYS A 450 -4.48 19.34 0.76
N LEU A 451 -4.45 18.22 0.05
CA LEU A 451 -4.56 18.14 -1.41
C LEU A 451 -5.28 16.86 -1.83
N ASN A 452 -5.62 16.78 -3.12
CA ASN A 452 -6.02 15.53 -3.76
C ASN A 452 -4.79 14.80 -4.33
N ALA A 453 -4.47 13.62 -3.79
CA ALA A 453 -3.26 12.86 -4.11
C ALA A 453 -3.42 11.92 -5.32
N ALA A 454 -4.27 12.30 -6.29
CA ALA A 454 -4.47 11.51 -7.50
C ALA A 454 -3.14 11.20 -8.19
N LYS A 455 -2.91 9.90 -8.46
CA LYS A 455 -1.72 9.34 -9.14
C LYS A 455 -0.36 9.69 -8.51
N LEU A 456 -0.35 10.22 -7.29
CA LEU A 456 0.87 10.56 -6.56
C LEU A 456 1.60 9.30 -6.03
N SER A 457 0.94 8.14 -5.96
CA SER A 457 1.47 6.91 -5.34
C SER A 457 2.86 6.49 -5.84
N PHE A 458 3.18 6.73 -7.11
CA PHE A 458 4.45 6.33 -7.75
C PHE A 458 5.38 7.47 -8.10
N TYR A 459 5.08 8.70 -7.65
CA TYR A 459 5.97 9.84 -7.90
C TYR A 459 7.39 9.53 -7.40
N LYS A 460 8.38 9.86 -8.25
CA LYS A 460 9.80 9.72 -7.96
C LYS A 460 10.48 11.08 -7.82
N SER A 461 10.39 11.92 -8.85
CA SER A 461 11.08 13.20 -8.87
C SER A 461 10.50 14.16 -9.92
N GLY A 462 10.88 15.43 -9.86
CA GLY A 462 10.41 16.46 -10.79
C GLY A 462 9.29 17.31 -10.20
N ILE A 463 8.79 18.27 -10.97
CA ILE A 463 7.69 19.15 -10.53
C ILE A 463 6.40 18.56 -11.04
N TYR A 464 5.65 17.93 -10.13
CA TYR A 464 4.42 17.26 -10.51
C TYR A 464 3.32 18.27 -10.83
N ASP A 465 2.80 18.18 -12.05
CA ASP A 465 1.67 18.96 -12.57
C ASP A 465 0.65 17.99 -13.22
N PRO A 466 -0.22 17.37 -12.41
CA PRO A 466 -1.19 16.42 -12.93
C PRO A 466 -2.27 17.10 -13.77
N LYS A 467 -2.50 16.57 -14.97
CA LYS A 467 -3.64 16.97 -15.83
C LYS A 467 -5.00 16.69 -15.20
N SER A 468 -5.06 15.77 -14.24
CA SER A 468 -6.28 15.42 -13.54
C SER A 468 -6.03 15.18 -12.04
N CYS A 469 -6.48 16.12 -11.23
CA CYS A 469 -6.78 15.94 -9.82
C CYS A 469 -7.98 16.83 -9.48
N ASN A 470 -8.88 16.38 -8.59
CA ASN A 470 -10.05 17.17 -8.24
C ASN A 470 -9.70 18.07 -7.04
N PRO A 471 -9.57 19.42 -7.21
CA PRO A 471 -9.20 20.32 -6.13
C PRO A 471 -10.26 20.44 -5.01
N LYS A 472 -11.44 19.84 -5.19
CA LYS A 472 -12.52 19.84 -4.20
C LYS A 472 -12.55 18.59 -3.32
N ASP A 473 -11.90 17.52 -3.77
CA ASP A 473 -11.93 16.20 -3.14
C ASP A 473 -10.60 15.97 -2.42
N LEU A 474 -10.36 16.69 -1.32
CA LEU A 474 -9.12 16.54 -0.57
C LEU A 474 -9.09 15.17 0.09
N ASP A 475 -8.00 14.42 -0.11
CA ASP A 475 -7.85 13.06 0.40
C ASP A 475 -6.47 12.81 1.06
N HIS A 476 -5.61 13.82 1.13
CA HIS A 476 -4.28 13.68 1.71
C HIS A 476 -3.80 14.95 2.43
N GLY A 477 -3.26 14.79 3.64
CA GLY A 477 -2.61 15.85 4.42
C GLY A 477 -1.09 15.76 4.30
N VAL A 478 -0.41 16.86 4.00
CA VAL A 478 1.05 16.93 3.90
C VAL A 478 1.57 18.20 4.58
N LEU A 479 2.88 18.33 4.71
CA LEU A 479 3.51 19.52 5.28
C LEU A 479 4.21 20.32 4.17
N MET A 480 3.82 21.56 3.99
CA MET A 480 4.52 22.50 3.12
C MET A 480 5.74 23.07 3.83
N VAL A 481 6.93 22.82 3.28
CA VAL A 481 8.21 23.20 3.91
C VAL A 481 8.99 24.22 3.11
N GLY A 482 8.61 24.49 1.86
CA GLY A 482 9.37 25.37 0.99
C GLY A 482 8.68 25.63 -0.34
N TYR A 483 9.32 26.43 -1.17
CA TYR A 483 8.96 26.67 -2.55
C TYR A 483 10.18 27.13 -3.34
N GLY A 484 10.08 27.04 -4.67
CA GLY A 484 11.09 27.56 -5.57
C GLY A 484 10.55 27.73 -6.98
N ALA A 485 11.47 27.87 -7.93
CA ALA A 485 11.21 27.92 -9.36
C ALA A 485 12.32 27.16 -10.09
N GLU A 486 11.96 26.39 -11.12
CA GLU A 486 12.90 25.68 -12.01
C GLU A 486 12.34 25.78 -13.44
N ASP A 487 13.17 26.17 -14.41
CA ASP A 487 12.78 26.27 -15.82
C ASP A 487 11.46 27.03 -16.11
N SER A 488 11.20 28.09 -15.35
CA SER A 488 9.96 28.92 -15.40
C SER A 488 8.71 28.26 -14.79
N GLN A 489 8.85 27.10 -14.15
CA GLN A 489 7.80 26.45 -13.38
C GLN A 489 8.03 26.70 -11.88
N ASP A 490 7.10 27.42 -11.26
CA ASP A 490 7.04 27.59 -9.81
C ASP A 490 6.56 26.28 -9.14
N TYR A 491 7.11 25.96 -7.97
CA TYR A 491 6.71 24.76 -7.23
C TYR A 491 6.68 24.96 -5.71
N TRP A 492 5.88 24.14 -5.05
CA TRP A 492 5.92 23.89 -3.60
C TRP A 492 6.86 22.73 -3.29
N ILE A 493 7.55 22.77 -2.15
CA ILE A 493 8.29 21.64 -1.57
C ILE A 493 7.45 21.08 -0.44
N LEU A 494 7.04 19.82 -0.57
CA LEU A 494 6.08 19.17 0.31
C LEU A 494 6.71 17.93 0.95
N LYS A 495 6.67 17.86 2.28
CA LYS A 495 7.06 16.67 3.06
C LYS A 495 5.87 15.72 3.13
N ASN A 496 6.07 14.49 2.67
CA ASN A 496 5.08 13.44 2.74
C ASN A 496 5.30 12.55 3.98
N SER A 497 4.37 11.63 4.23
CA SER A 497 4.38 10.67 5.34
C SER A 497 4.39 9.23 4.84
N TRP A 498 4.99 8.97 3.67
CA TRP A 498 5.10 7.62 3.07
C TRP A 498 6.53 7.07 3.12
N GLY A 499 7.32 7.52 4.11
CA GLY A 499 8.70 7.10 4.30
C GLY A 499 9.69 7.64 3.26
N LYS A 500 10.99 7.47 3.56
CA LYS A 500 12.10 7.98 2.73
C LYS A 500 12.27 7.22 1.42
N ARG A 501 11.65 6.04 1.26
CA ARG A 501 11.73 5.21 0.04
C ARG A 501 10.71 5.63 -1.03
N TRP A 502 9.95 6.68 -0.79
CA TRP A 502 9.00 7.26 -1.73
C TRP A 502 9.46 8.66 -2.15
N GLY A 503 9.23 9.05 -3.41
CA GLY A 503 9.54 10.39 -3.91
C GLY A 503 11.02 10.79 -3.82
N GLU A 504 11.24 12.08 -3.60
CA GLU A 504 12.54 12.73 -3.42
C GLU A 504 12.94 12.63 -1.95
N ASP A 505 13.35 11.44 -1.51
CA ASP A 505 13.68 11.11 -0.11
C ASP A 505 12.53 11.40 0.88
N GLY A 506 11.29 11.11 0.46
CA GLY A 506 10.07 11.36 1.22
C GLY A 506 9.42 12.72 0.97
N TYR A 507 10.00 13.52 0.07
CA TYR A 507 9.46 14.79 -0.38
C TYR A 507 8.94 14.69 -1.80
N PHE A 508 8.17 15.70 -2.21
CA PHE A 508 7.81 15.90 -3.60
C PHE A 508 7.65 17.38 -3.89
N ARG A 509 7.74 17.70 -5.18
CA ARG A 509 7.49 19.04 -5.68
C ARG A 509 6.20 19.05 -6.47
N LEU A 510 5.32 20.00 -6.17
CA LEU A 510 4.03 20.19 -6.82
C LEU A 510 4.02 21.55 -7.51
N ALA A 511 3.46 21.63 -8.72
CA ALA A 511 3.26 22.90 -9.39
C ALA A 511 2.56 23.93 -8.49
N ARG A 512 3.03 25.18 -8.58
CA ARG A 512 2.54 26.33 -7.82
C ARG A 512 2.09 27.41 -8.81
N GLY A 513 0.98 28.05 -8.53
CA GLY A 513 0.46 29.22 -9.23
C GLY A 513 -1.04 29.22 -9.45
N ASP A 514 -1.69 28.05 -9.40
CA ASP A 514 -3.09 27.88 -9.79
C ASP A 514 -3.94 27.07 -8.79
N GLY A 515 -3.41 26.77 -7.60
CA GLY A 515 -4.10 25.92 -6.63
C GLY A 515 -4.11 24.44 -7.03
N THR A 516 -3.07 23.97 -7.72
CA THR A 516 -2.90 22.58 -8.17
C THR A 516 -3.37 21.59 -7.09
N CYS A 517 -4.32 20.73 -7.44
CA CYS A 517 -4.92 19.71 -6.57
C CYS A 517 -5.54 20.22 -5.26
N GLY A 518 -5.91 21.50 -5.19
CA GLY A 518 -6.57 22.11 -4.04
C GLY A 518 -5.62 22.46 -2.90
N ILE A 519 -4.30 22.44 -3.14
CA ILE A 519 -3.24 22.64 -2.14
C ILE A 519 -3.41 23.90 -1.29
N ASN A 520 -4.02 24.94 -1.86
CA ASN A 520 -4.22 26.25 -1.23
C ASN A 520 -5.54 26.38 -0.44
N THR A 521 -6.41 25.37 -0.45
CA THR A 521 -7.77 25.49 0.10
C THR A 521 -7.88 25.20 1.59
N ALA A 522 -6.99 24.35 2.13
CA ALA A 522 -7.00 23.91 3.53
C ALA A 522 -5.64 24.14 4.22
N VAL A 523 -5.12 25.36 4.10
CA VAL A 523 -3.82 25.75 4.67
C VAL A 523 -3.99 26.27 6.09
N THR A 524 -3.27 25.66 7.04
CA THR A 524 -3.34 26.00 8.46
C THR A 524 -1.97 26.03 9.12
N THR A 525 -1.87 26.76 10.23
CA THR A 525 -0.65 26.85 11.02
C THR A 525 -0.97 27.04 12.50
N ALA A 526 -0.16 26.43 13.37
CA ALA A 526 -0.24 26.64 14.82
C ALA A 526 0.23 28.05 15.22
N VAL A 527 -0.06 28.40 16.47
CA VAL A 527 0.54 29.53 17.18
C VAL A 527 1.17 28.96 18.44
N VAL A 528 2.50 28.83 18.40
CA VAL A 528 3.32 28.34 19.52
C VAL A 528 3.69 29.47 20.47
#